data_AF-A0A1E4TDB3-F1
#
_entry.id   AF-A0A1E4TDB3-F1
#
_cell.length_a   1.000
_cell.length_b   1.000
_cell.length_c   1.000
_cell.angle_alpha   90.00
_cell.angle_beta   90.00
_cell.angle_gamma   90.00
#
_symmetry.space_group_name_H-M   'P 1'
#
loop_
_entity.id
_entity.type
_entity.pdbx_description
1 polymer ?
#
loop_
_entity_poly.entity_id
_entity_poly.type
_entity_poly.pdbx_seq_one_letter_code
_entity_poly.pdbx_strand_id
1 'polypeptide(L)'
;MMRIRSGMACFNLIACTRAVPVARFSCMRTVYIRQAVPEALQGLRSNKVTLIDIEGKKLGAVAVEDTHQYYDPEIHELTVVKVGEAGQSPVVRVMEKRSVARKKKAAKPSKPKKTKQFNVSWTMAPADHKNRIKNAIQQLQKGHPVEFRFGFTGLTN
;
A
#
# COMPACT_ATOMS: atom_id res chain seq x y z
N MET A 1 -13.10 24.90 58.81
CA MET A 1 -12.38 25.99 59.51
C MET A 1 -10.97 26.08 58.96
N MET A 2 -10.53 27.32 58.67
CA MET A 2 -9.26 27.74 58.03
C MET A 2 -7.98 26.99 58.45
N ARG A 3 -7.06 26.82 57.48
CA ARG A 3 -5.63 27.12 57.63
C ARG A 3 -5.02 27.57 56.30
N ILE A 4 -4.23 28.63 56.37
CA ILE A 4 -3.57 29.38 55.29
C ILE A 4 -2.05 29.15 55.40
N ARG A 5 -1.34 29.36 54.28
CA ARG A 5 0.09 29.65 54.06
C ARG A 5 0.92 28.40 53.69
N SER A 6 1.85 28.42 52.74
CA SER A 6 2.74 29.51 52.29
C SER A 6 3.44 29.12 50.98
N GLY A 7 3.79 30.11 50.16
CA GLY A 7 4.66 29.94 49.00
C GLY A 7 4.99 31.28 48.36
N MET A 8 5.75 32.12 49.08
CA MET A 8 6.37 33.34 48.55
C MET A 8 7.43 32.99 47.51
N ALA A 9 7.37 33.63 46.34
CA ALA A 9 8.56 33.96 45.57
C ALA A 9 8.48 35.45 45.21
N CYS A 10 9.47 36.17 45.72
CA CYS A 10 9.70 37.59 45.55
C CYS A 10 9.90 37.94 44.07
N PHE A 11 9.41 39.08 43.61
CA PHE A 11 10.20 40.01 42.79
C PHE A 11 9.57 41.40 42.87
N ASN A 12 10.19 42.24 43.68
CA ASN A 12 10.08 43.69 43.57
C ASN A 12 10.79 44.10 42.28
N LEU A 13 10.08 44.73 41.34
CA LEU A 13 10.70 45.62 40.38
C LEU A 13 9.70 46.66 39.88
N ILE A 14 9.84 47.85 40.47
CA ILE A 14 9.82 49.17 39.82
C ILE A 14 8.55 49.48 39.02
N ALA A 15 7.70 50.29 39.65
CA ALA A 15 6.72 51.10 38.97
C ALA A 15 7.40 52.04 37.97
N CYS A 16 7.10 51.86 36.69
CA CYS A 16 7.31 52.88 35.67
C CYS A 16 5.98 53.07 34.93
N THR A 17 5.32 54.16 35.25
CA THR A 17 4.08 54.65 34.66
C THR A 17 4.31 55.03 33.20
N ARG A 18 3.70 54.30 32.27
CA ARG A 18 3.30 54.84 30.96
C ARG A 18 2.20 53.98 30.36
N ALA A 19 1.02 54.57 30.25
CA ALA A 19 -0.12 54.01 29.54
C ALA A 19 0.20 53.81 28.06
N VAL A 20 0.01 52.58 27.56
CA VAL A 20 -0.05 52.22 26.14
C VAL A 20 -1.08 51.08 26.03
N PRO A 21 -1.98 51.10 25.03
CA PRO A 21 -3.34 50.62 25.20
C PRO A 21 -3.49 49.11 25.22
N VAL A 22 -4.65 48.72 25.74
CA VAL A 22 -5.26 47.40 25.72
C VAL A 22 -5.38 46.89 24.28
N ALA A 23 -4.32 46.33 23.74
CA ALA A 23 -4.41 45.43 22.60
C ALA A 23 -4.83 44.07 23.16
N ARG A 24 -6.15 43.87 23.25
CA ARG A 24 -6.73 42.52 23.23
C ARG A 24 -6.19 41.83 21.98
N PHE A 25 -5.15 41.02 22.13
CA PHE A 25 -4.80 40.00 21.14
C PHE A 25 -5.91 38.95 21.17
N SER A 26 -7.00 39.33 20.49
CA SER A 26 -8.08 38.46 20.10
C SER A 26 -7.49 37.35 19.25
N CYS A 27 -7.65 36.12 19.75
CA CYS A 27 -7.73 34.92 18.94
C CYS A 27 -6.50 34.64 18.08
N MET A 28 -5.42 34.12 18.70
CA MET A 28 -4.55 33.19 17.98
C MET A 28 -5.39 31.95 17.66
N ARG A 29 -6.02 31.97 16.49
CA ARG A 29 -6.68 30.82 15.90
C ARG A 29 -5.56 29.87 15.49
N THR A 30 -5.25 28.90 16.34
CA THR A 30 -4.33 27.81 16.00
C THR A 30 -4.87 27.11 14.76
N VAL A 31 -4.32 27.42 13.60
CA VAL A 31 -4.66 26.75 12.34
C VAL A 31 -3.97 25.40 12.38
N TYR A 32 -4.67 24.38 12.85
CA TYR A 32 -4.24 23.00 12.67
C TYR A 32 -4.37 22.68 11.18
N ILE A 33 -3.26 22.74 10.46
CA ILE A 33 -3.19 22.19 9.10
C ILE A 33 -3.44 20.69 9.28
N ARG A 34 -4.64 20.22 8.92
CA ARG A 34 -4.95 18.79 8.87
C ARG A 34 -4.01 18.18 7.82
N GLN A 35 -2.96 17.51 8.29
CA GLN A 35 -2.08 16.76 7.40
C GLN A 35 -2.91 15.68 6.69
N ALA A 36 -2.70 15.55 5.38
CA ALA A 36 -3.49 14.66 4.55
C ALA A 36 -3.21 13.20 4.95
N VAL A 37 -4.25 12.49 5.39
CA VAL A 37 -4.19 11.07 5.76
C VAL A 37 -3.77 10.25 4.52
N PRO A 38 -2.78 9.34 4.64
CA PRO A 38 -2.25 8.60 3.50
C PRO A 38 -3.32 7.67 2.92
N GLU A 39 -3.30 7.49 1.60
CA GLU A 39 -4.28 6.67 0.86
C GLU A 39 -4.43 5.25 1.43
N ALA A 40 -3.35 4.66 1.95
CA ALA A 40 -3.39 3.32 2.54
C ALA A 40 -4.18 3.23 3.85
N LEU A 41 -4.41 4.37 4.52
CA LEU A 41 -5.22 4.46 5.73
C LEU A 41 -6.65 4.97 5.44
N GLN A 42 -6.87 5.55 4.26
CA GLN A 42 -8.19 5.99 3.81
C GLN A 42 -9.10 4.75 3.63
N GLY A 43 -10.14 4.65 4.45
CA GLY A 43 -11.11 3.55 4.43
C GLY A 43 -10.92 2.46 5.49
N LEU A 44 -9.98 2.63 6.43
CA LEU A 44 -9.93 1.77 7.62
C LEU A 44 -11.11 2.08 8.55
N ARG A 45 -11.81 1.02 9.01
CA ARG A 45 -12.93 1.14 9.95
C ARG A 45 -12.48 1.44 11.39
N SER A 46 -11.21 1.20 11.69
CA SER A 46 -10.64 1.31 13.04
C SER A 46 -9.77 2.56 13.16
N ASN A 47 -9.94 3.29 14.28
CA ASN A 47 -9.16 4.49 14.58
C ASN A 47 -7.74 4.20 15.06
N LYS A 48 -7.43 2.93 15.34
CA LYS A 48 -6.12 2.45 15.79
C LYS A 48 -5.54 1.46 14.80
N VAL A 49 -4.23 1.53 14.60
CA VAL A 49 -3.46 0.68 13.70
C VAL A 49 -2.24 0.14 14.42
N THR A 50 -1.84 -1.10 14.13
CA THR A 50 -0.58 -1.63 14.66
C THR A 50 0.56 -1.30 13.70
N LEU A 51 1.50 -0.46 14.14
CA LEU A 51 2.61 -0.01 13.30
C LEU A 51 3.81 -0.94 13.38
N ILE A 52 4.38 -1.21 12.21
CA ILE A 52 5.65 -1.91 12.03
C ILE A 52 6.61 -0.95 11.32
N ASP A 53 7.77 -0.75 11.94
CA ASP A 53 8.83 0.10 11.44
C ASP A 53 9.55 -0.52 10.22
N ILE A 54 10.42 0.26 9.56
CA ILE A 54 11.24 -0.17 8.42
C ILE A 54 12.09 -1.38 8.79
N GLU A 55 12.68 -1.35 10.00
CA GLU A 55 13.49 -2.40 10.60
C GLU A 55 12.68 -3.65 11.00
N GLY A 56 11.35 -3.59 10.95
CA GLY A 56 10.48 -4.69 11.34
C GLY A 56 10.13 -4.72 12.83
N LYS A 57 10.52 -3.70 13.60
CA LYS A 57 10.12 -3.54 15.00
C LYS A 57 8.65 -3.16 15.09
N LYS A 58 7.90 -3.82 15.98
CA LYS A 58 6.49 -3.52 16.25
C LYS A 58 6.41 -2.38 17.26
N LEU A 59 5.84 -1.24 16.85
CA LEU A 59 5.66 -0.06 17.72
C LEU A 59 4.37 -0.13 18.55
N GLY A 60 3.47 -1.07 18.23
CA GLY A 60 2.21 -1.29 18.95
C GLY A 60 1.03 -0.57 18.30
N ALA A 61 -0.05 -0.42 19.06
CA ALA A 61 -1.29 0.20 18.58
C ALA A 61 -1.20 1.73 18.71
N VAL A 62 -1.18 2.41 17.56
CA VAL A 62 -1.07 3.87 17.43
C VAL A 62 -2.33 4.40 16.73
N ALA A 63 -2.72 5.63 17.04
CA ALA A 63 -3.84 6.28 16.33
C ALA A 63 -3.47 6.60 14.87
N VAL A 64 -4.46 6.58 13.98
CA VAL A 64 -4.27 6.93 12.56
C VAL A 64 -3.67 8.34 12.39
N GLU A 65 -4.06 9.25 13.27
CA GLU A 65 -3.60 10.65 13.26
C GLU A 65 -2.13 10.78 13.69
N ASP A 66 -1.71 10.02 14.70
CA ASP A 66 -0.34 10.05 15.21
C ASP A 66 0.65 9.30 14.32
N THR A 67 0.14 8.54 13.34
CA THR A 67 0.96 7.74 12.45
C THR A 67 1.96 8.60 11.69
N HIS A 68 1.58 9.84 11.35
CA HIS A 68 2.40 10.84 10.63
C HIS A 68 3.71 11.17 11.34
N GLN A 69 3.78 11.08 12.67
CA GLN A 69 4.99 11.38 13.43
C GLN A 69 6.12 10.38 13.14
N TYR A 70 5.78 9.18 12.65
CA TYR A 70 6.73 8.10 12.37
C TYR A 70 7.13 8.02 10.90
N TYR A 71 6.51 8.82 10.03
CA TYR A 71 6.89 8.86 8.61
C TYR A 71 6.81 10.28 8.07
N ASP A 72 7.95 10.82 7.65
CA ASP A 72 7.98 12.03 6.83
C ASP A 72 7.99 11.64 5.35
N PRO A 73 6.88 11.85 4.61
CA PRO A 73 6.77 11.44 3.21
C PRO A 73 7.71 12.20 2.28
N GLU A 74 8.20 13.37 2.70
CA GLU A 74 9.06 14.27 1.92
C GLU A 74 10.55 13.91 2.05
N ILE A 75 11.00 13.52 3.24
CA ILE A 75 12.43 13.33 3.53
C ILE A 75 12.91 11.95 3.09
N HIS A 76 12.09 10.91 3.30
CA HIS A 76 12.55 9.52 3.15
C HIS A 76 11.82 8.71 2.05
N GLU A 77 11.00 9.35 1.20
CA GLU A 77 10.12 8.66 0.24
C GLU A 77 9.38 7.46 0.89
N LEU A 78 9.03 7.56 2.17
CA LEU A 78 8.36 6.50 2.91
C LEU A 78 6.88 6.47 2.56
N THR A 79 6.30 5.29 2.64
CA THR A 79 4.88 5.04 2.42
C THR A 79 4.41 3.95 3.34
N VAL A 80 3.22 4.20 3.85
CA VAL A 80 2.49 3.32 4.73
C VAL A 80 1.77 2.28 3.87
N VAL A 81 1.96 0.99 4.16
CA VAL A 81 1.33 -0.11 3.43
C VAL A 81 0.56 -0.99 4.40
N LYS A 82 -0.71 -1.26 4.10
CA LYS A 82 -1.50 -2.26 4.82
C LYS A 82 -0.95 -3.66 4.49
N VAL A 83 -0.44 -4.36 5.49
CA VAL A 83 0.13 -5.71 5.33
C VAL A 83 -0.90 -6.79 5.64
N GLY A 84 -1.84 -6.51 6.54
CA GLY A 84 -2.91 -7.43 6.89
C GLY A 84 -3.76 -6.92 8.05
N GLU A 85 -4.56 -7.81 8.62
CA GLU A 85 -5.36 -7.55 9.80
C GLU A 85 -4.98 -8.63 10.82
N ALA A 86 -4.41 -8.22 11.96
CA ALA A 86 -4.05 -9.15 13.03
C ALA A 86 -4.96 -8.87 14.22
N GLY A 87 -6.07 -9.61 14.28
CA GLY A 87 -7.09 -9.44 15.31
C GLY A 87 -7.95 -8.19 15.08
N GLN A 88 -8.13 -7.38 16.12
CA GLN A 88 -9.01 -6.20 16.10
C GLN A 88 -8.40 -4.96 15.41
N SER A 89 -7.10 -4.94 15.17
CA SER A 89 -6.41 -3.78 14.58
C SER A 89 -5.72 -4.16 13.27
N PRO A 90 -5.87 -3.34 12.22
CA PRO A 90 -5.13 -3.53 10.97
C PRO A 90 -3.64 -3.31 11.21
N VAL A 91 -2.83 -4.16 10.59
CA VAL A 91 -1.38 -4.11 10.67
C VAL A 91 -0.84 -3.35 9.49
N VAL A 92 -0.07 -2.33 9.82
CA VAL A 92 0.42 -1.33 8.90
C VAL A 92 1.94 -1.28 9.00
N ARG A 93 2.62 -1.34 7.85
CA ARG A 93 4.08 -1.30 7.78
C ARG A 93 4.55 -0.06 7.04
N VAL A 94 5.54 0.61 7.60
CA VAL A 94 6.26 1.70 6.94
C VAL A 94 7.29 1.08 6.00
N MET A 95 7.24 1.47 4.73
CA MET A 95 8.11 0.97 3.66
C MET A 95 8.53 2.08 2.72
N GLU A 96 9.71 1.97 2.11
CA GLU A 96 10.09 2.87 1.02
C GLU A 96 9.22 2.68 -0.23
N LYS A 97 8.78 3.78 -0.86
CA LYS A 97 7.97 3.77 -2.09
C LYS A 97 8.56 2.88 -3.19
N ARG A 98 9.88 2.93 -3.36
CA ARG A 98 10.62 2.15 -4.39
C ARG A 98 10.49 0.65 -4.17
N SER A 99 10.57 0.20 -2.92
CA SER A 99 10.45 -1.21 -2.55
C SER A 99 9.04 -1.76 -2.86
N VAL A 100 8.01 -0.96 -2.60
CA VAL A 100 6.61 -1.29 -2.89
C VAL A 100 6.39 -1.42 -4.40
N ALA A 101 6.93 -0.48 -5.18
CA ALA A 101 6.84 -0.52 -6.64
C ALA A 101 7.50 -1.78 -7.23
N ARG A 102 8.67 -2.20 -6.70
CA ARG A 102 9.33 -3.44 -7.10
C ARG A 102 8.48 -4.68 -6.79
N LYS A 103 7.93 -4.76 -5.57
CA LYS A 103 7.05 -5.88 -5.18
C LYS A 103 5.78 -5.94 -6.05
N LYS A 104 5.16 -4.79 -6.34
CA LYS A 104 4.00 -4.73 -7.24
C LYS A 104 4.34 -5.18 -8.67
N LYS A 105 5.54 -4.88 -9.19
CA LYS A 105 5.99 -5.35 -10.51
C LYS A 105 6.25 -6.86 -10.52
N ALA A 106 6.89 -7.40 -9.48
CA ALA A 106 7.15 -8.83 -9.35
C ALA A 106 5.88 -9.66 -9.15
N ALA A 107 4.89 -9.11 -8.44
CA ALA A 107 3.62 -9.76 -8.16
C ALA A 107 2.60 -9.66 -9.31
N LYS A 108 2.94 -9.03 -10.44
CA LYS A 108 2.03 -9.04 -11.61
C LYS A 108 1.94 -10.47 -12.11
N PRO A 109 0.78 -11.16 -12.00
CA PRO A 109 0.64 -12.48 -12.56
C PRO A 109 0.88 -12.35 -14.07
N SER A 110 1.82 -13.13 -14.58
CA SER A 110 2.00 -13.23 -16.02
C SER A 110 0.66 -13.67 -16.62
N LYS A 111 0.22 -13.02 -17.72
CA LYS A 111 -1.05 -13.37 -18.36
C LYS A 111 -1.02 -14.88 -18.66
N PRO A 112 -2.06 -15.65 -18.27
CA PRO A 112 -2.08 -17.08 -18.52
C PRO A 112 -1.95 -17.32 -20.02
N LYS A 113 -0.94 -18.11 -20.41
CA LYS A 113 -0.70 -18.42 -21.82
C LYS A 113 -1.84 -19.29 -22.32
N LYS A 114 -2.58 -18.80 -23.31
CA LYS A 114 -3.70 -19.54 -23.92
C LYS A 114 -3.19 -20.83 -24.57
N THR A 115 -3.88 -21.93 -24.31
CA THR A 115 -3.64 -23.21 -24.99
C THR A 115 -3.98 -23.09 -26.47
N LYS A 116 -3.07 -23.56 -27.33
CA LYS A 116 -3.27 -23.59 -28.79
C LYS A 116 -3.73 -24.99 -29.20
N GLN A 117 -4.90 -25.06 -29.82
CA GLN A 117 -5.47 -26.30 -30.32
C GLN A 117 -5.14 -26.50 -31.80
N PHE A 118 -4.70 -27.70 -32.16
CA PHE A 118 -4.47 -28.12 -33.54
C PHE A 118 -5.36 -29.33 -33.87
N ASN A 119 -6.26 -29.16 -34.84
CA ASN A 119 -7.20 -30.20 -35.26
C ASN A 119 -6.63 -31.03 -36.41
N VAL A 120 -6.07 -32.20 -36.14
CA VAL A 120 -5.51 -33.09 -37.16
C VAL A 120 -6.58 -34.07 -37.62
N SER A 121 -6.71 -34.30 -38.92
CA SER A 121 -7.54 -35.38 -39.47
C SER A 121 -6.65 -36.50 -40.02
N TRP A 122 -7.19 -37.72 -40.04
CA TRP A 122 -6.58 -38.91 -40.62
C TRP A 122 -6.50 -38.84 -42.15
N THR A 123 -7.45 -38.17 -42.80
CA THR A 123 -7.52 -38.03 -44.26
C THR A 123 -6.63 -36.92 -44.82
N MET A 124 -5.87 -36.24 -43.97
CA MET A 124 -5.06 -35.09 -44.35
C MET A 124 -3.77 -35.49 -45.07
N ALA A 125 -3.31 -34.66 -45.99
CA ALA A 125 -2.09 -34.92 -46.76
C ALA A 125 -0.82 -34.89 -45.88
N PRO A 126 0.22 -35.68 -46.21
CA PRO A 126 1.45 -35.76 -45.41
C PRO A 126 2.23 -34.44 -45.35
N ALA A 127 2.10 -33.58 -46.37
CA ALA A 127 2.70 -32.24 -46.37
C ALA A 127 2.05 -31.34 -45.30
N ASP A 128 0.74 -31.44 -45.12
CA ASP A 128 -0.01 -30.65 -44.14
C ASP A 128 0.27 -31.12 -42.71
N HIS A 129 0.48 -32.42 -42.51
CA HIS A 129 0.96 -32.94 -41.21
C HIS A 129 2.28 -32.31 -40.81
N LYS A 130 3.27 -32.28 -41.73
CA LYS A 130 4.58 -31.69 -41.46
C LYS A 130 4.49 -30.21 -41.11
N ASN A 131 3.64 -29.44 -41.80
CA ASN A 131 3.45 -28.02 -41.52
C ASN A 131 2.80 -27.77 -40.16
N ARG A 132 1.80 -28.57 -39.77
CA ARG A 132 1.16 -28.45 -38.44
C ARG A 132 2.10 -28.84 -37.30
N ILE A 133 2.94 -29.85 -37.50
CA ILE A 133 3.97 -30.24 -36.52
C ILE A 133 4.98 -29.10 -36.35
N LYS A 134 5.47 -28.51 -37.44
CA LYS A 134 6.38 -27.34 -37.38
C LYS A 134 5.75 -26.17 -36.64
N ASN A 135 4.49 -25.86 -36.93
CA ASN A 135 3.77 -24.78 -36.25
C ASN A 135 3.56 -25.06 -34.76
N ALA A 136 3.27 -26.30 -34.39
CA ALA A 136 3.16 -26.71 -32.99
C ALA A 136 4.49 -26.53 -32.24
N ILE A 137 5.61 -26.94 -32.85
CA ILE A 137 6.95 -26.74 -32.29
C ILE A 137 7.24 -25.26 -32.05
N GLN A 138 6.89 -24.39 -33.02
CA GLN A 138 7.06 -22.94 -32.85
C GLN A 138 6.20 -22.35 -31.72
N GLN A 139 5.00 -22.90 -31.47
CA GLN A 139 4.16 -22.47 -30.35
C GLN A 139 4.69 -22.96 -29.00
N LEU A 140 5.26 -24.16 -28.96
CA LEU A 140 5.94 -24.69 -27.78
C LEU A 140 7.20 -23.88 -27.43
N GLN A 141 7.98 -23.45 -28.44
CA GLN A 141 9.13 -22.55 -28.23
C GLN A 141 8.74 -21.19 -27.65
N LYS A 142 7.56 -20.66 -28.01
CA LYS A 142 6.95 -19.46 -27.40
C LYS A 142 6.40 -19.74 -25.99
N GLY A 143 6.40 -21.01 -25.57
CA GLY A 143 5.94 -21.51 -24.29
C GLY A 143 4.42 -21.53 -24.16
N HIS A 144 3.68 -21.58 -25.27
CA HIS A 144 2.24 -21.84 -25.24
C HIS A 144 2.00 -23.35 -25.12
N PRO A 145 1.12 -23.81 -24.22
CA PRO A 145 0.72 -25.21 -24.19
C PRO A 145 -0.04 -25.55 -25.49
N VAL A 146 0.21 -26.73 -26.03
CA VAL A 146 -0.36 -27.20 -27.30
C VAL A 146 -1.21 -28.45 -27.06
N GLU A 147 -2.40 -28.47 -27.63
CA GLU A 147 -3.34 -29.61 -27.59
C GLU A 147 -3.62 -30.07 -29.04
N PHE A 148 -3.48 -31.37 -29.31
CA PHE A 148 -3.85 -31.96 -30.58
C PHE A 148 -5.21 -32.65 -30.45
N ARG A 149 -6.14 -32.29 -31.34
CA ARG A 149 -7.42 -32.99 -31.47
C ARG A 149 -7.43 -33.76 -32.77
N PHE A 150 -7.68 -35.06 -32.68
CA PHE A 150 -7.82 -35.91 -33.85
C PHE A 150 -9.30 -36.02 -34.20
N GLY A 151 -9.69 -35.40 -35.32
CA GLY A 151 -11.03 -35.52 -35.86
C GLY A 151 -11.16 -36.83 -36.62
N PHE A 152 -12.09 -37.68 -36.22
CA PHE A 152 -12.48 -38.85 -37.00
C PHE A 152 -13.66 -38.46 -37.90
N THR A 153 -13.37 -38.13 -39.15
CA THR A 153 -14.39 -37.95 -40.19
C THR A 153 -14.41 -39.22 -41.04
N GLY A 154 -15.34 -40.14 -40.74
CA GLY A 154 -15.52 -41.34 -41.57
C GLY A 154 -16.14 -42.53 -40.84
N LEU A 155 -17.42 -42.45 -40.48
CA LEU A 155 -18.31 -43.59 -40.29
C LEU A 155 -19.76 -43.06 -40.31
N THR A 156 -20.21 -42.63 -41.48
CA THR A 156 -21.63 -42.61 -41.82
C THR A 156 -21.78 -43.63 -42.93
N ASN A 157 -22.51 -44.72 -42.62
CA ASN A 157 -22.81 -45.85 -43.50
C ASN A 157 -23.30 -45.43 -44.89
#